data_AF-A0A957KRG6-F1
#
_entry.id   AF-A0A957KRG6-F1
#
_cell.length_a   1.000
_cell.length_b   1.000
_cell.length_c   1.000
_cell.angle_alpha   90.00
_cell.angle_beta   90.00
_cell.angle_gamma   90.00
#
_symmetry.space_group_name_H-M   'P 1'
#
loop_
_entity.id
_entity.type
_entity.pdbx_description
1 polymer ?
#
loop_
_entity_poly.entity_id
_entity_poly.type
_entity_poly.pdbx_seq_one_letter_code
_entity_poly.pdbx_strand_id
1 'polypeptide(L)'
;DGGAPPREWSPFVDHGLVLIGNERDLSWARLMLLKGRVEVVSSQELYISRWAGHEALAVALARAHGDEGDHARTLEPLDWRTPEQTAAVIDLARRWQRPVAVLRAHDVAIRDLIFRQGAIPAAKEHLAEFLRAGERFGSIPAQAEAMVQLALCEALLGNWEAAERARLQADHLVARLGSSHRLHVLAALTIEFVMGDHRAVDWSHLAQHFTRVATDPQTGLSAMGLTAANSAVFTQLRAGNLAEARRLLALLTPVLERLPLTTYLFNGGVDRGGTVVWELRAVDDAPRYRALAMRLLEADIAGSPYRSNALTVARMAALRGDLAEATAYFAHARRAAEEAGQRPLRAIVDYDEALALTI
;
A
#
# COMPACT_ATOMS: atom_id res chain seq x y z
N ASP A 1 11.15 -6.01 -12.27
CA ASP A 1 10.26 -6.76 -13.18
C ASP A 1 9.99 -5.85 -14.37
N GLY A 2 10.22 -6.31 -15.59
CA GLY A 2 9.92 -5.56 -16.81
C GLY A 2 8.42 -5.45 -17.14
N GLY A 3 7.56 -5.99 -16.27
CA GLY A 3 6.11 -6.10 -16.44
C GLY A 3 5.65 -7.44 -17.00
N ALA A 4 6.50 -8.47 -17.01
CA ALA A 4 6.10 -9.77 -17.56
C ALA A 4 5.24 -10.52 -16.53
N PRO A 5 4.02 -10.95 -16.88
CA PRO A 5 3.14 -11.61 -15.93
C PRO A 5 3.75 -12.96 -15.49
N PRO A 6 3.51 -13.41 -14.24
CA PRO A 6 4.04 -14.67 -13.70
C PRO A 6 3.85 -15.89 -14.59
N ARG A 7 2.74 -15.97 -15.32
CA ARG A 7 2.45 -17.05 -16.28
C ARG A 7 3.52 -17.22 -17.38
N GLU A 8 4.23 -16.14 -17.72
CA GLU A 8 5.26 -16.16 -18.78
C GLU A 8 6.61 -16.64 -18.25
N TRP A 9 6.96 -16.31 -17.00
CA TRP A 9 8.29 -16.66 -16.46
C TRP A 9 8.30 -17.81 -15.45
N SER A 10 7.19 -18.07 -14.74
CA SER A 10 7.10 -19.13 -13.72
C SER A 10 7.43 -20.53 -14.26
N PRO A 11 7.00 -20.93 -15.47
CA PRO A 11 7.35 -22.26 -16.01
C PRO A 11 8.87 -22.47 -16.13
N PHE A 12 9.63 -21.42 -16.43
CA PHE A 12 11.10 -21.50 -16.49
C PHE A 12 11.72 -21.64 -15.10
N VAL A 13 11.16 -20.96 -14.09
CA VAL A 13 11.61 -21.10 -12.69
C VAL A 13 11.33 -22.51 -12.18
N ASP A 14 10.13 -23.03 -12.43
CA ASP A 14 9.76 -24.39 -12.02
C ASP A 14 10.61 -25.44 -12.72
N HIS A 15 10.86 -25.30 -14.02
CA HIS A 15 11.77 -26.18 -14.76
C HIS A 15 13.21 -26.11 -14.22
N GLY A 16 13.71 -24.92 -13.94
CA GLY A 16 15.04 -24.74 -13.35
C GLY A 16 15.18 -25.42 -11.98
N LEU A 17 14.14 -25.34 -11.13
CA LEU A 17 14.12 -26.03 -9.84
C LEU A 17 14.13 -27.55 -9.98
N VAL A 18 13.44 -28.10 -10.98
CA VAL A 18 13.48 -29.54 -11.30
C VAL A 18 14.89 -29.96 -11.72
N LEU A 19 15.56 -29.17 -12.55
CA LEU A 19 16.92 -29.47 -13.01
C LEU A 19 17.97 -29.43 -11.89
N ILE A 20 17.83 -28.53 -10.92
CA ILE A 20 18.71 -28.46 -9.73
C ILE A 20 18.46 -29.66 -8.79
N GLY A 21 17.25 -30.23 -8.80
CA GLY A 21 16.90 -31.40 -8.00
C GLY A 21 16.96 -31.14 -6.50
N ASN A 22 17.75 -31.94 -5.78
CA ASN A 22 17.83 -31.90 -4.32
C ASN A 22 18.90 -30.95 -3.78
N GLU A 23 19.70 -30.32 -4.64
CA GLU A 23 20.71 -29.36 -4.21
C GLU A 23 20.06 -28.10 -3.64
N ARG A 24 20.67 -27.56 -2.58
CA ARG A 24 20.22 -26.37 -1.84
C ARG A 24 21.35 -25.35 -1.79
N ASP A 25 21.79 -24.93 -2.97
CA ASP A 25 22.88 -23.99 -3.19
C ASP A 25 22.36 -22.58 -3.52
N LEU A 26 23.26 -21.67 -3.91
CA LEU A 26 22.89 -20.31 -4.31
C LEU A 26 22.02 -20.29 -5.59
N SER A 27 22.19 -21.23 -6.51
CA SER A 27 21.39 -21.35 -7.73
C SER A 27 19.94 -21.68 -7.39
N TRP A 28 19.73 -22.64 -6.50
CA TRP A 28 18.42 -22.97 -5.94
C TRP A 28 17.79 -21.76 -5.24
N ALA A 29 18.55 -21.07 -4.38
CA ALA A 29 18.08 -19.90 -3.65
C ALA A 29 17.60 -18.78 -4.59
N ARG A 30 18.35 -18.50 -5.66
CA ARG A 30 17.99 -17.49 -6.67
C ARG A 30 16.66 -17.81 -7.35
N LEU A 31 16.42 -19.06 -7.72
CA LEU A 31 15.15 -19.49 -8.31
C LEU A 31 13.99 -19.43 -7.30
N MET A 32 14.23 -19.86 -6.06
CA MET A 32 13.22 -19.82 -5.00
C MET A 32 12.79 -18.39 -4.66
N LEU A 33 13.71 -17.43 -4.67
CA LEU A 33 13.39 -16.01 -4.45
C LEU A 33 12.52 -15.39 -5.55
N LEU A 34 12.53 -15.98 -6.76
CA LEU A 34 11.61 -15.56 -7.83
C LEU A 34 10.18 -16.07 -7.59
N LYS A 35 9.99 -17.14 -6.82
CA LYS A 35 8.65 -17.66 -6.52
C LYS A 35 7.95 -16.73 -5.54
N GLY A 36 6.95 -16.01 -6.04
CA GLY A 36 6.02 -15.30 -5.19
C GLY A 36 5.21 -16.29 -4.36
N ARG A 37 5.27 -16.22 -3.02
CA ARG A 37 4.48 -17.04 -2.12
C ARG A 37 3.36 -16.20 -1.54
N VAL A 38 2.14 -16.49 -1.96
CA VAL A 38 0.94 -15.89 -1.37
C VAL A 38 0.07 -16.98 -0.78
N GLU A 39 -0.63 -16.66 0.30
CA GLU A 39 -1.67 -17.49 0.87
C GLU A 39 -3.01 -16.82 0.62
N VAL A 40 -3.95 -17.57 0.03
CA VAL A 40 -5.28 -17.09 -0.28
C VAL A 40 -6.10 -16.98 1.02
N VAL A 41 -6.64 -15.79 1.29
CA VAL A 41 -7.49 -15.48 2.45
C VAL A 41 -8.90 -15.05 2.01
N SER A 42 -9.20 -15.27 0.71
CA SER A 42 -10.34 -14.75 -0.04
C SER A 42 -11.69 -14.86 0.66
N SER A 43 -12.62 -14.00 0.26
CA SER A 43 -14.05 -14.25 0.42
C SER A 43 -14.59 -14.90 -0.87
N GLN A 44 -15.86 -15.33 -0.87
CA GLN A 44 -16.48 -15.99 -2.03
C GLN A 44 -16.28 -15.22 -3.34
N GLU A 45 -16.28 -13.88 -3.28
CA GLU A 45 -16.19 -13.02 -4.46
C GLU A 45 -14.95 -12.11 -4.48
N LEU A 46 -14.26 -11.88 -3.35
CA LEU A 46 -13.05 -11.07 -3.31
C LEU A 46 -11.81 -11.96 -3.24
N TYR A 47 -10.96 -11.88 -4.27
CA TYR A 47 -9.73 -12.66 -4.35
C TYR A 47 -8.59 -11.94 -3.64
N ILE A 48 -8.55 -12.10 -2.33
CA ILE A 48 -7.56 -11.50 -1.44
C ILE A 48 -6.55 -12.56 -1.01
N SER A 49 -5.26 -12.21 -1.09
CA SER A 49 -4.17 -13.06 -0.62
C SER A 49 -3.18 -12.25 0.19
N ARG A 50 -2.56 -12.90 1.17
CA ARG A 50 -1.46 -12.32 1.96
C ARG A 50 -0.13 -12.80 1.42
N TRP A 51 0.88 -11.94 1.46
CA TRP A 51 2.26 -12.35 1.22
C TRP A 51 2.74 -13.28 2.34
N ALA A 52 3.27 -14.44 1.98
CA ALA A 52 3.70 -15.47 2.92
C ALA A 52 5.20 -15.42 3.26
N GLY A 53 5.93 -14.44 2.71
CA GLY A 53 7.38 -14.37 2.83
C GLY A 53 8.11 -15.25 1.83
N HIS A 54 9.40 -14.97 1.66
CA HIS A 54 10.30 -15.88 0.95
C HIS A 54 10.56 -17.17 1.76
N GLU A 55 11.07 -18.19 1.08
CA GLU A 55 11.58 -19.39 1.78
C GLU A 55 12.84 -19.01 2.59
N ALA A 56 12.89 -19.42 3.86
CA ALA A 56 13.87 -18.92 4.82
C ALA A 56 15.30 -19.40 4.51
N LEU A 57 15.48 -20.64 4.08
CA LEU A 57 16.78 -21.16 3.64
C LEU A 57 17.28 -20.44 2.39
N ALA A 58 16.41 -20.14 1.42
CA ALA A 58 16.76 -19.38 0.23
C ALA A 58 17.25 -17.97 0.58
N VAL A 59 16.57 -17.29 1.51
CA VAL A 59 17.03 -15.98 2.03
C VAL A 59 18.39 -16.10 2.70
N ALA A 60 18.59 -17.10 3.56
CA ALA A 60 19.85 -17.30 4.27
C ALA A 60 21.01 -17.55 3.30
N LEU A 61 20.84 -18.45 2.32
CA LEU A 61 21.85 -18.77 1.30
C LEU A 61 22.18 -17.55 0.43
N ALA A 62 21.17 -16.81 -0.03
CA ALA A 62 21.37 -15.62 -0.83
C ALA A 62 22.13 -14.51 -0.07
N ARG A 63 21.87 -14.34 1.23
CA ARG A 63 22.58 -13.35 2.06
C ARG A 63 24.00 -13.78 2.43
N ALA A 64 24.23 -15.08 2.66
CA ALA A 64 25.53 -15.61 3.10
C ALA A 64 26.52 -15.79 1.95
N HIS A 65 26.04 -16.20 0.78
CA HIS A 65 26.90 -16.60 -0.35
C HIS A 65 26.69 -15.77 -1.61
N GLY A 66 25.63 -14.97 -1.67
CA GLY A 66 25.31 -14.14 -2.81
C GLY A 66 26.03 -12.80 -2.82
N ASP A 67 25.84 -12.06 -3.91
CA ASP A 67 26.30 -10.69 -4.04
C ASP A 67 25.22 -9.67 -3.60
N GLU A 68 25.48 -8.37 -3.75
CA GLU A 68 24.50 -7.32 -3.40
C GLU A 68 23.14 -7.50 -4.10
N GLY A 69 23.13 -8.01 -5.33
CA GLY A 69 21.91 -8.25 -6.10
C GLY A 69 21.12 -9.43 -5.54
N ASP A 70 21.79 -10.49 -5.08
CA ASP A 70 21.14 -11.62 -4.41
C ASP A 70 20.58 -11.19 -3.05
N HIS A 71 21.33 -10.41 -2.27
CA HIS A 71 20.83 -9.84 -1.02
C HIS A 71 19.60 -8.96 -1.28
N ALA A 72 19.66 -8.06 -2.26
CA ALA A 72 18.56 -7.17 -2.58
C ALA A 72 17.28 -7.91 -2.99
N ARG A 73 17.39 -9.07 -3.63
CA ARG A 73 16.23 -9.95 -3.95
C ARG A 73 15.55 -10.50 -2.70
N THR A 74 16.25 -10.59 -1.57
CA THR A 74 15.63 -10.95 -0.28
C THR A 74 14.86 -9.82 0.37
N LEU A 75 14.98 -8.58 -0.14
CA LEU A 75 14.22 -7.44 0.34
C LEU A 75 12.90 -7.39 -0.42
N GLU A 76 11.79 -7.75 0.23
CA GLU A 76 10.47 -7.70 -0.38
C GLU A 76 9.68 -6.49 0.14
N PRO A 77 9.22 -5.57 -0.74
CA PRO A 77 8.29 -4.51 -0.41
C PRO A 77 7.13 -4.91 0.49
N LEU A 78 6.60 -6.12 0.32
CA LEU A 78 5.45 -6.63 1.06
C LEU A 78 5.77 -7.10 2.49
N ASP A 79 7.03 -7.33 2.84
CA ASP A 79 7.44 -7.76 4.18
C ASP A 79 7.35 -6.63 5.19
N TRP A 80 6.70 -6.88 6.34
CA TRP A 80 6.69 -5.95 7.47
C TRP A 80 8.09 -5.69 8.03
N ARG A 81 8.41 -4.43 8.33
CA ARG A 81 9.69 -3.97 8.89
C ARG A 81 9.49 -2.91 9.96
N THR A 82 10.31 -2.96 11.01
CA THR A 82 10.38 -1.91 12.04
C THR A 82 11.15 -0.68 11.52
N PRO A 83 11.05 0.49 12.18
CA PRO A 83 11.83 1.66 11.83
C PRO A 83 13.35 1.41 11.73
N GLU A 84 13.91 0.62 12.65
CA GLU A 84 15.34 0.28 12.67
C GLU A 84 15.71 -0.60 11.47
N GLN A 85 14.84 -1.55 11.10
CA GLN A 85 15.05 -2.38 9.92
C GLN A 85 14.97 -1.55 8.64
N THR A 86 14.04 -0.59 8.56
CA THR A 86 13.95 0.35 7.43
C THR A 86 15.21 1.22 7.34
N ALA A 87 15.70 1.76 8.46
CA ALA A 87 16.94 2.52 8.50
C ALA A 87 18.14 1.69 8.01
N ALA A 88 18.23 0.42 8.42
CA ALA A 88 19.25 -0.50 7.93
C ALA A 88 19.17 -0.72 6.40
N VAL A 89 17.96 -0.77 5.83
CA VAL A 89 17.78 -0.86 4.37
C VAL A 89 18.21 0.43 3.66
N ILE A 90 17.92 1.60 4.23
CA ILE A 90 18.41 2.90 3.72
C ILE A 90 19.94 2.92 3.71
N ASP A 91 20.57 2.45 4.77
CA ASP A 91 22.03 2.36 4.87
C ASP A 91 22.63 1.35 3.88
N LEU A 92 21.91 0.26 3.56
CA LEU A 92 22.31 -0.64 2.47
C LEU A 92 22.24 0.07 1.11
N ALA A 93 21.15 0.78 0.82
CA ALA A 93 20.97 1.52 -0.44
C ALA A 93 22.12 2.52 -0.70
N ARG A 94 22.60 3.18 0.36
CA ARG A 94 23.70 4.16 0.30
C ARG A 94 25.08 3.54 0.12
N ARG A 95 25.30 2.31 0.61
CA ARG A 95 26.61 1.63 0.58
C ARG A 95 26.80 0.75 -0.65
N TRP A 96 25.72 0.14 -1.15
CA TRP A 96 25.77 -0.75 -2.30
C TRP A 96 26.16 -0.01 -3.58
N GLN A 97 26.78 -0.76 -4.50
CA GLN A 97 27.29 -0.22 -5.76
C GLN A 97 26.55 -0.79 -6.97
N ARG A 98 25.97 -1.99 -6.86
CA ARG A 98 25.22 -2.61 -7.97
C ARG A 98 23.89 -1.87 -8.21
N PRO A 99 23.62 -1.39 -9.43
CA PRO A 99 22.41 -0.60 -9.71
C PRO A 99 21.11 -1.24 -9.26
N VAL A 100 20.91 -2.53 -9.56
CA VAL A 100 19.68 -3.26 -9.21
C VAL A 100 19.51 -3.36 -7.68
N ALA A 101 20.61 -3.53 -6.94
CA ALA A 101 20.57 -3.64 -5.50
C ALA A 101 20.20 -2.30 -4.83
N VAL A 102 20.86 -1.23 -5.26
CA VAL A 102 20.59 0.15 -4.80
C VAL A 102 19.13 0.53 -5.04
N LEU A 103 18.63 0.35 -6.28
CA LEU A 103 17.27 0.72 -6.64
C LEU A 103 16.22 -0.09 -5.86
N ARG A 104 16.47 -1.39 -5.64
CA ARG A 104 15.56 -2.24 -4.86
C ARG A 104 15.52 -1.85 -3.39
N ALA A 105 16.66 -1.55 -2.78
CA ALA A 105 16.71 -1.10 -1.39
C ALA A 105 15.94 0.22 -1.19
N HIS A 106 16.11 1.17 -2.10
CA HIS A 106 15.31 2.41 -2.09
C HIS A 106 13.80 2.16 -2.20
N ASP A 107 13.34 1.40 -3.20
CA ASP A 107 11.90 1.08 -3.38
C ASP A 107 11.30 0.44 -2.12
N VAL A 108 12.03 -0.48 -1.49
CA VAL A 108 11.64 -1.14 -0.25
C VAL A 108 11.52 -0.14 0.90
N ALA A 109 12.55 0.68 1.13
CA ALA A 109 12.55 1.65 2.22
C ALA A 109 11.48 2.73 2.07
N ILE A 110 11.27 3.24 0.85
CA ILE A 110 10.22 4.23 0.56
C ILE A 110 8.84 3.69 0.94
N ARG A 111 8.56 2.41 0.61
CA ARG A 111 7.26 1.81 0.92
C ARG A 111 7.04 1.63 2.42
N ASP A 112 8.10 1.35 3.18
CA ASP A 112 8.01 1.31 4.64
C ASP A 112 7.66 2.69 5.20
N LEU A 113 8.43 3.71 4.80
CA LEU A 113 8.25 5.09 5.27
C LEU A 113 6.84 5.59 4.97
N ILE A 114 6.34 5.35 3.75
CA ILE A 114 5.01 5.79 3.32
C ILE A 114 3.93 4.93 4.00
N PHE A 115 3.88 3.63 3.69
CA PHE A 115 2.69 2.82 3.93
C PHE A 115 2.64 2.15 5.30
N ARG A 116 3.75 2.08 6.04
CA ARG A 116 3.83 1.44 7.36
C ARG A 116 4.07 2.43 8.49
N GLN A 117 4.90 3.43 8.25
CA GLN A 117 5.35 4.36 9.27
C GLN A 117 4.68 5.72 9.19
N GLY A 118 4.02 6.05 8.07
CA GLY A 118 3.41 7.37 7.86
C GLY A 118 4.42 8.52 7.88
N ALA A 119 5.71 8.23 7.70
CA ALA A 119 6.81 9.19 7.78
C ALA A 119 6.97 9.97 6.46
N ILE A 120 5.91 10.68 6.05
CA ILE A 120 5.81 11.33 4.73
C ILE A 120 6.95 12.31 4.43
N PRO A 121 7.40 13.18 5.37
CA PRO A 121 8.55 14.05 5.11
C PRO A 121 9.84 13.27 4.82
N ALA A 122 10.16 12.27 5.63
CA ALA A 122 11.34 11.42 5.43
C ALA A 122 11.26 10.61 4.13
N ALA A 123 10.06 10.11 3.78
CA ALA A 123 9.82 9.44 2.50
C ALA A 123 10.11 10.36 1.32
N LYS A 124 9.67 11.62 1.37
CA LYS A 124 9.91 12.62 0.32
C LYS A 124 11.40 12.90 0.12
N GLU A 125 12.16 13.06 1.20
CA GLU A 125 13.62 13.23 1.12
C GLU A 125 14.30 12.02 0.48
N HIS A 126 13.93 10.81 0.91
CA HIS A 126 14.51 9.58 0.40
C HIS A 126 14.08 9.28 -1.06
N LEU A 127 12.88 9.69 -1.46
CA LEU A 127 12.42 9.65 -2.85
C LEU A 127 13.30 10.50 -3.78
N ALA A 128 13.82 11.62 -3.31
CA ALA A 128 14.76 12.42 -4.09
C ALA A 128 16.10 11.67 -4.30
N GLU A 129 16.58 10.92 -3.29
CA GLU A 129 17.74 10.03 -3.46
C GLU A 129 17.45 8.92 -4.47
N PHE A 130 16.28 8.29 -4.38
CA PHE A 130 15.88 7.22 -5.28
C PHE A 130 15.74 7.70 -6.73
N LEU A 131 15.14 8.87 -6.95
CA LEU A 131 15.03 9.48 -8.27
C LEU A 131 16.42 9.73 -8.87
N ARG A 132 17.34 10.34 -8.11
CA ARG A 132 18.73 10.56 -8.56
C ARG A 132 19.44 9.24 -8.90
N ALA A 133 19.22 8.18 -8.11
CA ALA A 133 19.76 6.86 -8.42
C ALA A 133 19.15 6.29 -9.72
N GLY A 134 17.84 6.44 -9.91
CA GLY A 134 17.13 6.05 -11.13
C GLY A 134 17.63 6.79 -12.37
N GLU A 135 17.92 8.09 -12.26
CA GLU A 135 18.53 8.90 -13.32
C GLU A 135 19.97 8.45 -13.63
N ARG A 136 20.81 8.33 -12.59
CA ARG A 136 22.21 7.90 -12.70
C ARG A 136 22.35 6.55 -13.42
N PHE A 137 21.45 5.62 -13.13
CA PHE A 137 21.46 4.27 -13.68
C PHE A 137 20.58 4.10 -14.93
N GLY A 138 19.95 5.17 -15.43
CA GLY A 138 19.08 5.11 -16.60
C GLY A 138 17.82 4.24 -16.43
N SER A 139 17.35 4.03 -15.19
CA SER A 139 16.21 3.17 -14.90
C SER A 139 14.88 3.96 -14.96
N ILE A 140 14.20 3.88 -16.10
CA ILE A 140 12.88 4.48 -16.31
C ILE A 140 11.84 3.97 -15.27
N PRO A 141 11.75 2.66 -14.93
CA PRO A 141 10.81 2.21 -13.91
C PRO A 141 11.07 2.82 -12.52
N ALA A 142 12.34 2.99 -12.13
CA ALA A 142 12.68 3.61 -10.85
C ALA A 142 12.32 5.09 -10.82
N GLN A 143 12.62 5.82 -11.90
CA GLN A 143 12.21 7.22 -12.04
C GLN A 143 10.68 7.34 -11.98
N ALA A 144 9.95 6.49 -12.72
CA ALA A 144 8.49 6.49 -12.73
C ALA A 144 7.91 6.23 -11.32
N GLU A 145 8.40 5.21 -10.62
CA GLU A 145 7.99 4.92 -9.23
C GLU A 145 8.28 6.11 -8.31
N ALA A 146 9.48 6.68 -8.37
CA ALA A 146 9.84 7.83 -7.56
C ALA A 146 8.89 9.01 -7.81
N MET A 147 8.55 9.29 -9.06
CA MET A 147 7.62 10.38 -9.40
C MET A 147 6.18 10.11 -8.96
N VAL A 148 5.68 8.88 -9.08
CA VAL A 148 4.35 8.50 -8.55
C VAL A 148 4.28 8.71 -7.04
N GLN A 149 5.29 8.24 -6.31
CA GLN A 149 5.32 8.34 -4.85
C GLN A 149 5.61 9.77 -4.37
N LEU A 150 6.38 10.57 -5.13
CA LEU A 150 6.55 12.00 -4.85
C LEU A 150 5.22 12.74 -5.03
N ALA A 151 4.47 12.46 -6.10
CA ALA A 151 3.15 13.04 -6.30
C ALA A 151 2.23 12.73 -5.11
N LEU A 152 2.26 11.49 -4.60
CA LEU A 152 1.56 11.10 -3.38
C LEU A 152 2.00 11.93 -2.17
N CYS A 153 3.29 11.93 -1.85
CA CYS A 153 3.80 12.63 -0.65
C CYS A 153 3.48 14.12 -0.70
N GLU A 154 3.63 14.77 -1.85
CA GLU A 154 3.27 16.18 -2.01
C GLU A 154 1.76 16.42 -1.83
N ALA A 155 0.91 15.54 -2.37
CA ALA A 155 -0.53 15.62 -2.19
C ALA A 155 -0.91 15.46 -0.71
N LEU A 156 -0.31 14.50 0.00
CA LEU A 156 -0.55 14.27 1.43
C LEU A 156 -0.11 15.43 2.32
N LEU A 157 0.89 16.20 1.90
CA LEU A 157 1.35 17.42 2.57
C LEU A 157 0.57 18.68 2.13
N GLY A 158 -0.36 18.54 1.19
CA GLY A 158 -1.15 19.64 0.63
C GLY A 158 -0.39 20.54 -0.35
N ASN A 159 0.72 20.06 -0.92
CA ASN A 159 1.53 20.77 -1.91
C ASN A 159 1.03 20.46 -3.33
N TRP A 160 -0.21 20.86 -3.64
CA TRP A 160 -0.94 20.44 -4.83
C TRP A 160 -0.24 20.70 -6.16
N GLU A 161 0.40 21.86 -6.32
CA GLU A 161 1.13 22.16 -7.56
C GLU A 161 2.34 21.24 -7.76
N ALA A 162 3.06 20.93 -6.67
CA ALA A 162 4.19 20.01 -6.72
C ALA A 162 3.72 18.58 -7.00
N ALA A 163 2.60 18.17 -6.38
CA ALA A 163 1.97 16.89 -6.65
C ALA A 163 1.59 16.74 -8.12
N GLU A 164 0.96 17.76 -8.71
CA GLU A 164 0.55 17.74 -10.13
C GLU A 164 1.74 17.71 -11.09
N ARG A 165 2.80 18.49 -10.81
CA ARG A 165 4.04 18.42 -11.60
C ARG A 165 4.66 17.03 -11.57
N ALA A 166 4.76 16.44 -10.38
CA ALA A 166 5.31 15.10 -10.21
C ALA A 166 4.44 14.05 -10.92
N ARG A 167 3.10 14.17 -10.84
CA ARG A 167 2.15 13.31 -11.56
C ARG A 167 2.34 13.37 -13.07
N LEU A 168 2.39 14.56 -13.66
CA LEU A 168 2.57 14.72 -15.10
C LEU A 168 3.88 14.09 -15.59
N GLN A 169 4.95 14.22 -14.81
CA GLN A 169 6.23 13.58 -15.10
C GLN A 169 6.14 12.05 -14.94
N ALA A 170 5.43 11.56 -13.92
CA ALA A 170 5.16 10.15 -13.73
C ALA A 170 4.40 9.56 -14.93
N ASP A 171 3.33 10.21 -15.41
CA ASP A 171 2.54 9.76 -16.56
C ASP A 171 3.42 9.57 -17.81
N HIS A 172 4.29 10.56 -18.10
CA HIS A 172 5.20 10.48 -19.22
C HIS A 172 6.19 9.30 -19.09
N LEU A 173 6.70 9.03 -17.89
CA LEU A 173 7.60 7.90 -17.65
C LEU A 173 6.87 6.55 -17.70
N VAL A 174 5.67 6.47 -17.13
CA VAL A 174 4.83 5.26 -17.11
C VAL A 174 4.38 4.89 -18.53
N ALA A 175 4.07 5.86 -19.38
CA ALA A 175 3.72 5.61 -20.79
C ALA A 175 4.83 4.93 -21.60
N ARG A 176 6.09 4.97 -21.11
CA ARG A 176 7.24 4.31 -21.74
C ARG A 176 7.48 2.88 -21.23
N LEU A 177 6.73 2.45 -20.22
CA LEU A 177 6.81 1.09 -19.68
C LEU A 177 5.94 0.14 -20.50
N GLY A 178 6.16 -1.17 -20.35
CA GLY A 178 5.29 -2.16 -20.96
C GLY A 178 3.86 -2.04 -20.39
N SER A 179 2.85 -2.28 -21.23
CA SER A 179 1.42 -2.13 -20.85
C SER A 179 0.98 -2.98 -19.65
N SER A 180 1.72 -4.06 -19.37
CA SER A 180 1.48 -4.94 -18.21
C SER A 180 2.25 -4.53 -16.95
N HIS A 181 3.03 -3.44 -17.00
CA HIS A 181 3.82 -2.99 -15.86
C HIS A 181 2.91 -2.46 -14.73
N ARG A 182 3.17 -2.89 -13.50
CA ARG A 182 2.36 -2.56 -12.30
C ARG A 182 2.14 -1.06 -12.06
N LEU A 183 3.04 -0.22 -12.57
CA LEU A 183 2.94 1.24 -12.42
C LEU A 183 1.76 1.86 -13.17
N HIS A 184 1.20 1.22 -14.20
CA HIS A 184 -0.05 1.68 -14.80
C HIS A 184 -1.20 1.65 -13.78
N VAL A 185 -1.25 0.62 -12.94
CA VAL A 185 -2.26 0.47 -11.89
C VAL A 185 -1.92 1.35 -10.69
N LEU A 186 -0.65 1.37 -10.27
CA LEU A 186 -0.24 2.15 -9.09
C LEU A 186 -0.31 3.66 -9.32
N ALA A 187 0.06 4.18 -10.50
CA ALA A 187 -0.07 5.61 -10.78
C ALA A 187 -1.54 6.04 -10.69
N ALA A 188 -2.45 5.27 -11.29
CA ALA A 188 -3.89 5.48 -11.18
C ALA A 188 -4.39 5.36 -9.73
N LEU A 189 -4.01 4.31 -9.00
CA LEU A 189 -4.39 4.09 -7.60
C LEU A 189 -3.92 5.18 -6.66
N THR A 190 -2.67 5.58 -6.78
CA THR A 190 -2.00 6.36 -5.75
C THR A 190 -2.31 7.84 -5.90
N ILE A 191 -2.46 8.32 -7.14
CA ILE A 191 -2.62 9.74 -7.40
C ILE A 191 -4.09 10.13 -7.50
N GLU A 192 -4.91 9.36 -8.21
CA GLU A 192 -6.34 9.68 -8.36
C GLU A 192 -7.09 9.64 -7.04
N PHE A 193 -6.73 8.74 -6.12
CA PHE A 193 -7.44 8.59 -4.84
C PHE A 193 -7.21 9.76 -3.88
N VAL A 194 -5.99 10.31 -3.86
CA VAL A 194 -5.67 11.45 -2.96
C VAL A 194 -6.10 12.75 -3.59
N MET A 195 -5.86 12.89 -4.90
CA MET A 195 -6.18 14.12 -5.60
C MET A 195 -7.67 14.22 -5.92
N GLY A 196 -8.42 13.12 -5.98
CA GLY A 196 -9.82 13.10 -6.38
C GLY A 196 -10.78 13.80 -5.42
N ASP A 197 -10.38 14.04 -4.18
CA ASP A 197 -11.14 14.90 -3.27
C ASP A 197 -10.99 16.40 -3.62
N HIS A 198 -10.00 16.74 -4.46
CA HIS A 198 -9.66 18.11 -4.84
C HIS A 198 -9.86 18.41 -6.32
N ARG A 199 -10.14 17.39 -7.15
CA ARG A 199 -10.38 17.55 -8.59
C ARG A 199 -11.47 16.62 -9.09
N ALA A 200 -12.01 16.94 -10.26
CA ALA A 200 -12.90 16.03 -10.96
C ALA A 200 -12.14 14.75 -11.34
N VAL A 201 -12.57 13.61 -10.79
CA VAL A 201 -12.09 12.27 -11.13
C VAL A 201 -13.28 11.46 -11.62
N ASP A 202 -13.07 10.64 -12.65
CA ASP A 202 -14.07 9.67 -13.09
C ASP A 202 -14.14 8.50 -12.11
N TRP A 203 -14.82 8.74 -10.99
CA TRP A 203 -15.01 7.76 -9.94
C TRP A 203 -15.73 6.50 -10.43
N SER A 204 -16.65 6.65 -11.39
CA SER A 204 -17.37 5.52 -11.99
C SER A 204 -16.43 4.59 -12.74
N HIS A 205 -15.50 5.13 -13.53
CA HIS A 205 -14.49 4.34 -14.22
C HIS A 205 -13.57 3.61 -13.22
N LEU A 206 -13.08 4.32 -12.19
CA LEU A 206 -12.23 3.71 -11.16
C LEU A 206 -12.97 2.60 -10.39
N ALA A 207 -14.23 2.83 -10.03
CA ALA A 207 -15.06 1.86 -9.33
C ALA A 207 -15.23 0.56 -10.13
N GLN A 208 -15.54 0.67 -11.42
CA GLN A 208 -15.64 -0.49 -12.32
C GLN A 208 -14.29 -1.20 -12.48
N HIS A 209 -13.20 -0.44 -12.61
CA HIS A 209 -11.86 -1.00 -12.72
C HIS A 209 -11.47 -1.80 -11.47
N PHE A 210 -11.55 -1.21 -10.28
CA PHE A 210 -11.13 -1.89 -9.05
C PHE A 210 -12.07 -3.02 -8.65
N THR A 211 -13.36 -2.90 -8.91
CA THR A 211 -14.30 -4.02 -8.67
C THR A 211 -13.93 -5.22 -9.53
N ARG A 212 -13.64 -4.99 -10.82
CA ARG A 212 -13.19 -6.06 -11.72
C ARG A 212 -11.87 -6.69 -11.27
N VAL A 213 -10.88 -5.88 -10.90
CA VAL A 213 -9.60 -6.39 -10.40
C VAL A 213 -9.80 -7.18 -9.09
N ALA A 214 -10.59 -6.68 -8.14
CA ALA A 214 -10.81 -7.33 -6.86
C ALA A 214 -11.59 -8.67 -6.96
N THR A 215 -12.38 -8.83 -8.03
CA THR A 215 -13.21 -10.02 -8.29
C THR A 215 -12.61 -10.96 -9.34
N ASP A 216 -11.41 -10.66 -9.86
CA ASP A 216 -10.68 -11.54 -10.76
C ASP A 216 -9.90 -12.61 -9.97
N PRO A 217 -10.12 -13.92 -10.22
CA PRO A 217 -9.35 -15.00 -9.60
C PRO A 217 -7.83 -14.85 -9.72
N GLN A 218 -7.34 -14.26 -10.81
CA GLN A 218 -5.91 -14.04 -11.03
C GLN A 218 -5.31 -13.05 -10.04
N THR A 219 -6.11 -12.11 -9.53
CA THR A 219 -5.66 -11.16 -8.51
C THR A 219 -5.28 -11.87 -7.21
N GLY A 220 -5.98 -12.96 -6.88
CA GLY A 220 -5.67 -13.83 -5.73
C GLY A 220 -4.34 -14.57 -5.84
N LEU A 221 -3.67 -14.55 -6.99
CA LEU A 221 -2.31 -15.08 -7.15
C LEU A 221 -1.24 -14.04 -6.79
N SER A 222 -1.64 -12.87 -6.31
CA SER A 222 -0.75 -11.77 -5.92
C SER A 222 -1.15 -11.20 -4.56
N ALA A 223 -0.22 -10.49 -3.90
CA ALA A 223 -0.52 -9.76 -2.68
C ALA A 223 -1.32 -8.45 -2.91
N MET A 224 -1.71 -8.16 -4.16
CA MET A 224 -2.45 -6.94 -4.52
C MET A 224 -3.96 -7.05 -4.27
N GLY A 225 -4.49 -8.25 -4.02
CA GLY A 225 -5.92 -8.46 -3.84
C GLY A 225 -6.55 -7.64 -2.73
N LEU A 226 -5.87 -7.49 -1.59
CA LEU A 226 -6.35 -6.62 -0.51
C LEU A 226 -6.41 -5.15 -0.96
N THR A 227 -5.39 -4.69 -1.68
CA THR A 227 -5.36 -3.31 -2.20
C THR A 227 -6.50 -3.06 -3.18
N ALA A 228 -6.72 -3.99 -4.11
CA ALA A 228 -7.81 -3.90 -5.07
C ALA A 228 -9.18 -3.88 -4.38
N ALA A 229 -9.41 -4.77 -3.42
CA ALA A 229 -10.66 -4.82 -2.65
C ALA A 229 -10.90 -3.53 -1.85
N ASN A 230 -9.89 -3.04 -1.13
CA ASN A 230 -9.95 -1.79 -0.38
C ASN A 230 -10.30 -0.60 -1.31
N SER A 231 -9.69 -0.56 -2.49
CA SER A 231 -9.95 0.46 -3.50
C SER A 231 -11.34 0.34 -4.12
N ALA A 232 -11.84 -0.88 -4.36
CA ALA A 232 -13.16 -1.12 -4.92
C ALA A 232 -14.27 -0.60 -3.98
N VAL A 233 -14.21 -0.93 -2.69
CA VAL A 233 -15.21 -0.46 -1.71
C VAL A 233 -15.26 1.07 -1.68
N PHE A 234 -14.09 1.72 -1.60
CA PHE A 234 -14.00 3.18 -1.52
C PHE A 234 -14.44 3.89 -2.81
N THR A 235 -14.04 3.39 -3.97
CA THR A 235 -14.41 4.01 -5.24
C THR A 235 -15.87 3.82 -5.58
N GLN A 236 -16.50 2.70 -5.19
CA GLN A 236 -17.95 2.52 -5.34
C GLN A 236 -18.74 3.53 -4.50
N LEU A 237 -18.28 3.82 -3.28
CA LEU A 237 -18.84 4.91 -2.46
C LEU A 237 -18.72 6.26 -3.19
N ARG A 238 -17.50 6.61 -3.62
CA ARG A 238 -17.23 7.88 -4.31
C ARG A 238 -17.99 8.03 -5.64
N ALA A 239 -18.27 6.93 -6.31
CA ALA A 239 -19.10 6.89 -7.53
C ALA A 239 -20.62 6.98 -7.25
N GLY A 240 -21.04 7.04 -5.98
CA GLY A 240 -22.46 7.07 -5.59
C GLY A 240 -23.16 5.71 -5.63
N ASN A 241 -22.42 4.61 -5.87
CA ASN A 241 -22.95 3.25 -5.94
C ASN A 241 -23.09 2.63 -4.55
N LEU A 242 -23.92 3.24 -3.70
CA LEU A 242 -23.98 2.92 -2.26
C LEU A 242 -24.31 1.45 -1.96
N ALA A 243 -25.19 0.83 -2.77
CA ALA A 243 -25.54 -0.58 -2.60
C ALA A 243 -24.34 -1.51 -2.84
N GLU A 244 -23.55 -1.21 -3.87
CA GLU A 244 -22.36 -2.00 -4.20
C GLU A 244 -21.24 -1.77 -3.19
N ALA A 245 -21.06 -0.52 -2.72
CA ALA A 245 -20.13 -0.23 -1.63
C ALA A 245 -20.47 -1.04 -0.36
N ARG A 246 -21.75 -1.12 0.04
CA ARG A 246 -22.20 -1.96 1.17
C ARG A 246 -21.93 -3.44 0.94
N ARG A 247 -22.23 -3.94 -0.26
CA ARG A 247 -22.01 -5.35 -0.61
C ARG A 247 -20.53 -5.74 -0.52
N LEU A 248 -19.66 -4.95 -1.13
CA LEU A 248 -18.22 -5.18 -1.09
C LEU A 248 -17.65 -5.00 0.32
N LEU A 249 -18.16 -4.03 1.10
CA LEU A 249 -17.80 -3.86 2.51
C LEU A 249 -18.12 -5.11 3.32
N ALA A 250 -19.33 -5.66 3.18
CA ALA A 250 -19.75 -6.89 3.87
C ALA A 250 -18.86 -8.09 3.53
N LEU A 251 -18.32 -8.16 2.31
CA LEU A 251 -17.35 -9.17 1.88
C LEU A 251 -15.94 -8.93 2.42
N LEU A 252 -15.52 -7.67 2.55
CA LEU A 252 -14.17 -7.27 2.99
C LEU A 252 -14.00 -7.38 4.50
N THR A 253 -14.97 -6.96 5.30
CA THR A 253 -14.84 -6.88 6.78
C THR A 253 -14.42 -8.21 7.42
N PRO A 254 -15.05 -9.37 7.10
CA PRO A 254 -14.64 -10.65 7.67
C PRO A 254 -13.21 -11.07 7.29
N VAL A 255 -12.72 -10.62 6.14
CA VAL A 255 -11.33 -10.89 5.70
C VAL A 255 -10.36 -10.07 6.55
N LEU A 256 -10.64 -8.78 6.76
CA LEU A 256 -9.84 -7.91 7.63
C LEU A 256 -9.78 -8.42 9.07
N GLU A 257 -10.87 -8.98 9.60
CA GLU A 257 -10.88 -9.54 10.96
C GLU A 257 -9.90 -10.72 11.15
N ARG A 258 -9.66 -11.50 10.11
CA ARG A 258 -8.78 -12.69 10.14
C ARG A 258 -7.33 -12.41 9.75
N LEU A 259 -7.07 -11.34 9.00
CA LEU A 259 -5.73 -11.05 8.52
C LEU A 259 -4.79 -10.60 9.66
N PRO A 260 -3.49 -10.98 9.62
CA PRO A 260 -2.49 -10.38 10.48
C PRO A 260 -2.40 -8.86 10.26
N LEU A 261 -2.24 -8.08 11.34
CA LEU A 261 -2.12 -6.62 11.25
C LEU A 261 -0.91 -6.17 10.41
N THR A 262 0.12 -7.02 10.33
CA THR A 262 1.34 -6.80 9.55
C THR A 262 1.17 -7.09 8.05
N THR A 263 -0.02 -7.52 7.61
CA THR A 263 -0.31 -7.72 6.18
C THR A 263 -0.16 -6.40 5.43
N TYR A 264 0.52 -6.43 4.29
CA TYR A 264 0.72 -5.23 3.47
C TYR A 264 -0.61 -4.53 3.15
N LEU A 265 -0.69 -3.24 3.46
CA LEU A 265 -1.87 -2.38 3.29
C LEU A 265 -3.12 -2.82 4.07
N PHE A 266 -2.94 -3.56 5.17
CA PHE A 266 -4.01 -3.82 6.14
C PHE A 266 -4.60 -2.53 6.72
N ASN A 267 -3.75 -1.61 7.18
CA ASN A 267 -4.15 -0.28 7.66
C ASN A 267 -4.95 0.48 6.59
N GLY A 268 -4.56 0.38 5.33
CA GLY A 268 -5.29 0.95 4.20
C GLY A 268 -6.68 0.33 3.96
N GLY A 269 -6.94 -0.88 4.46
CA GLY A 269 -8.27 -1.50 4.44
C GLY A 269 -9.15 -1.07 5.60
N VAL A 270 -8.57 -0.97 6.80
CA VAL A 270 -9.26 -0.41 7.98
C VAL A 270 -9.67 1.03 7.72
N ASP A 271 -8.78 1.84 7.17
CA ASP A 271 -9.03 3.26 6.91
C ASP A 271 -10.10 3.51 5.84
N ARG A 272 -10.02 2.80 4.71
CA ARG A 272 -10.98 2.95 3.61
C ARG A 272 -12.33 2.36 3.98
N GLY A 273 -12.36 1.17 4.58
CA GLY A 273 -13.59 0.57 5.05
C GLY A 273 -14.23 1.42 6.16
N GLY A 274 -13.46 1.94 7.11
CA GLY A 274 -13.95 2.84 8.15
C GLY A 274 -14.50 4.15 7.60
N THR A 275 -13.87 4.71 6.56
CA THR A 275 -14.44 5.87 5.82
C THR A 275 -15.78 5.51 5.17
N VAL A 276 -15.89 4.32 4.60
CA VAL A 276 -17.13 3.87 3.96
C VAL A 276 -18.24 3.62 4.99
N VAL A 277 -17.92 3.04 6.14
CA VAL A 277 -18.87 2.89 7.25
C VAL A 277 -19.39 4.25 7.72
N TRP A 278 -18.49 5.23 7.88
CA TRP A 278 -18.82 6.61 8.26
C TRP A 278 -19.79 7.27 7.28
N GLU A 279 -19.41 7.34 6.00
CA GLU A 279 -20.20 8.06 4.99
C GLU A 279 -21.54 7.35 4.68
N LEU A 280 -21.60 6.03 4.78
CA LEU A 280 -22.86 5.27 4.62
C LEU A 280 -23.73 5.24 5.87
N ARG A 281 -23.24 5.78 6.99
CA ARG A 281 -23.84 5.64 8.34
C ARG A 281 -24.18 4.18 8.67
N ALA A 282 -23.27 3.26 8.35
CA ALA A 282 -23.45 1.83 8.59
C ALA A 282 -23.18 1.48 10.06
N VAL A 283 -24.08 1.90 10.96
CA VAL A 283 -23.91 1.79 12.43
C VAL A 283 -23.60 0.36 12.88
N ASP A 284 -24.18 -0.65 12.21
CA ASP A 284 -23.95 -2.07 12.53
C ASP A 284 -22.50 -2.53 12.32
N ASP A 285 -21.77 -1.92 11.39
CA ASP A 285 -20.36 -2.22 11.12
C ASP A 285 -19.40 -1.39 12.00
N ALA A 286 -19.90 -0.35 12.66
CA ALA A 286 -19.06 0.56 13.44
C ALA A 286 -18.26 -0.13 14.58
N PRO A 287 -18.84 -1.06 15.38
CA PRO A 287 -18.08 -1.79 16.39
C PRO A 287 -16.90 -2.57 15.81
N ARG A 288 -17.05 -3.14 14.61
CA ARG A 288 -16.03 -3.99 13.96
C ARG A 288 -14.86 -3.15 13.51
N TYR A 289 -15.11 -2.05 12.79
CA TYR A 289 -14.06 -1.14 12.35
C TYR A 289 -13.38 -0.39 13.49
N ARG A 290 -14.13 -0.06 14.57
CA ARG A 290 -13.53 0.45 15.80
C ARG A 290 -12.53 -0.53 16.39
N ALA A 291 -12.91 -1.81 16.53
CA ALA A 291 -12.02 -2.84 17.07
C ALA A 291 -10.77 -3.05 16.20
N LEU A 292 -10.92 -3.05 14.87
CA LEU A 292 -9.79 -3.14 13.95
C LEU A 292 -8.81 -1.96 14.07
N ALA A 293 -9.33 -0.73 14.16
CA ALA A 293 -8.51 0.47 14.31
C ALA A 293 -7.82 0.54 15.69
N MET A 294 -8.51 0.14 16.76
CA MET A 294 -7.92 0.03 18.10
C MET A 294 -6.77 -0.97 18.14
N ARG A 295 -6.92 -2.15 17.52
CA ARG A 295 -5.84 -3.14 17.40
C ARG A 295 -4.60 -2.59 16.70
N LEU A 296 -4.76 -1.70 15.71
CA LEU A 296 -3.62 -1.04 15.05
C LEU A 296 -2.95 -0.03 15.97
N LEU A 297 -3.71 0.78 16.71
CA LEU A 297 -3.17 1.73 17.68
C LEU A 297 -2.44 1.02 18.83
N GLU A 298 -3.00 -0.07 19.37
CA GLU A 298 -2.40 -0.89 20.42
C GLU A 298 -1.09 -1.55 19.97
N ALA A 299 -0.99 -1.89 18.68
CA ALA A 299 0.21 -2.47 18.07
C ALA A 299 1.23 -1.41 17.60
N ASP A 300 0.98 -0.12 17.86
CA ASP A 300 1.80 1.01 17.38
C ASP A 300 2.02 0.99 15.85
N ILE A 301 0.98 0.57 15.11
CA ILE A 301 0.99 0.56 13.65
C ILE A 301 0.36 1.86 13.16
N ALA A 302 1.11 2.63 12.38
CA ALA A 302 0.62 3.89 11.82
C ALA A 302 -0.60 3.67 10.90
N GLY A 303 -1.41 4.72 10.79
CA GLY A 303 -2.49 4.78 9.80
C GLY A 303 -1.95 4.64 8.38
N SER A 304 -2.82 4.36 7.42
CA SER A 304 -2.41 4.43 6.02
C SER A 304 -2.04 5.88 5.67
N PRO A 305 -1.27 6.13 4.59
CA PRO A 305 -0.86 7.48 4.22
C PRO A 305 -2.02 8.47 4.06
N TYR A 306 -3.23 7.96 3.81
CA TYR A 306 -4.41 8.72 3.46
C TYR A 306 -5.26 9.18 4.66
N ARG A 307 -5.12 8.51 5.81
CA ARG A 307 -6.05 8.62 6.96
C ARG A 307 -5.33 8.26 8.27
N SER A 308 -6.04 8.37 9.39
CA SER A 308 -5.53 8.05 10.72
C SER A 308 -6.37 6.94 11.36
N ASN A 309 -5.73 5.96 11.99
CA ASN A 309 -6.42 4.95 12.80
C ASN A 309 -7.26 5.62 13.91
N ALA A 310 -6.75 6.69 14.52
CA ALA A 310 -7.49 7.48 15.52
C ALA A 310 -8.74 8.14 14.91
N LEU A 311 -8.66 8.66 13.68
CA LEU A 311 -9.83 9.20 12.98
C LEU A 311 -10.88 8.12 12.72
N THR A 312 -10.46 6.90 12.35
CA THR A 312 -11.38 5.76 12.21
C THR A 312 -12.08 5.47 13.53
N VAL A 313 -11.36 5.40 14.66
CA VAL A 313 -11.98 5.21 15.99
C VAL A 313 -12.98 6.32 16.32
N ALA A 314 -12.61 7.58 16.09
CA ALA A 314 -13.47 8.73 16.37
C ALA A 314 -14.80 8.66 15.62
N ARG A 315 -14.74 8.40 14.30
CA ARG A 315 -15.94 8.24 13.45
C ARG A 315 -16.83 7.10 13.92
N MET A 316 -16.25 5.95 14.27
CA MET A 316 -17.03 4.79 14.71
C MET A 316 -17.66 5.02 16.10
N ALA A 317 -16.98 5.74 17.00
CA ALA A 317 -17.52 6.14 18.30
C ALA A 317 -18.70 7.12 18.13
N ALA A 318 -18.55 8.12 17.25
CA ALA A 318 -19.62 9.07 16.94
C ALA A 318 -20.88 8.38 16.38
N LEU A 319 -20.74 7.44 15.43
CA LEU A 319 -21.88 6.66 14.91
C LEU A 319 -22.61 5.85 15.99
N ARG A 320 -21.93 5.51 17.08
CA ARG A 320 -22.51 4.77 18.21
C ARG A 320 -23.07 5.70 19.31
N GLY A 321 -23.00 7.02 19.12
CA GLY A 321 -23.42 8.00 20.11
C GLY A 321 -22.45 8.20 21.28
N ASP A 322 -21.23 7.62 21.22
CA ASP A 322 -20.20 7.82 22.24
C ASP A 322 -19.39 9.09 21.91
N LEU A 323 -20.00 10.24 22.18
CA LEU A 323 -19.40 11.54 21.86
C LEU A 323 -18.12 11.81 22.67
N ALA A 324 -18.02 11.31 23.89
CA ALA A 324 -16.83 11.49 24.73
C ALA A 324 -15.62 10.78 24.13
N GLU A 325 -15.78 9.52 23.72
CA GLU A 325 -14.72 8.79 23.01
C GLU A 325 -14.41 9.44 21.66
N ALA A 326 -15.43 9.83 20.90
CA ALA A 326 -15.26 10.48 19.60
C ALA A 326 -14.39 11.75 19.71
N THR A 327 -14.72 12.67 20.62
CA THR A 327 -13.96 13.91 20.83
C THR A 327 -12.50 13.63 21.22
N ALA A 328 -12.25 12.65 22.10
CA ALA A 328 -10.88 12.30 22.50
C ALA A 328 -10.04 11.84 21.31
N TYR A 329 -10.61 11.00 20.43
CA TYR A 329 -9.91 10.47 19.27
C TYR A 329 -9.82 11.46 18.11
N PHE A 330 -10.78 12.36 17.91
CA PHE A 330 -10.63 13.48 16.98
C PHE A 330 -9.45 14.38 17.38
N ALA A 331 -9.33 14.69 18.68
CA ALA A 331 -8.19 15.43 19.20
C ALA A 331 -6.85 14.69 19.01
N HIS A 332 -6.84 13.37 19.16
CA HIS A 332 -5.67 12.55 18.85
C HIS A 332 -5.30 12.62 17.36
N ALA A 333 -6.26 12.38 16.47
CA ALA A 333 -6.06 12.40 15.02
C ALA A 333 -5.55 13.77 14.52
N ARG A 334 -6.07 14.85 15.11
CA ARG A 334 -5.62 16.23 14.90
C ARG A 334 -4.13 16.40 15.18
N ARG A 335 -3.68 16.03 16.38
CA ARG A 335 -2.27 16.17 16.77
C ARG A 335 -1.36 15.36 15.86
N ALA A 336 -1.71 14.12 15.57
CA ALA A 336 -0.94 13.26 14.68
C ALA A 336 -0.82 13.86 13.26
N ALA A 337 -1.90 14.41 12.71
CA ALA A 337 -1.86 15.06 11.40
C ALA A 337 -1.02 16.35 11.40
N GLU A 338 -1.05 17.14 12.48
CA GLU A 338 -0.22 18.34 12.66
C GLU A 338 1.27 18.00 12.78
N GLU A 339 1.62 17.02 13.61
CA GLU A 339 2.99 16.52 13.78
C GLU A 339 3.57 15.97 12.47
N ALA A 340 2.74 15.27 11.68
CA ALA A 340 3.13 14.74 10.37
C ALA A 340 3.10 15.80 9.23
N GLY A 341 2.63 17.02 9.50
CA GLY A 341 2.48 18.07 8.49
C GLY A 341 1.40 17.80 7.42
N GLN A 342 0.47 16.87 7.70
CA GLN A 342 -0.57 16.43 6.77
C GLN A 342 -1.79 17.36 6.81
N ARG A 343 -1.64 18.57 6.29
CA ARG A 343 -2.70 19.61 6.28
C ARG A 343 -4.04 19.14 5.69
N PRO A 344 -4.10 18.37 4.58
CA PRO A 344 -5.37 17.87 4.06
C PRO A 344 -6.06 16.91 5.02
N LEU A 345 -5.33 15.99 5.65
CA LEU A 345 -5.91 15.08 6.65
C LEU A 345 -6.40 15.85 7.86
N ARG A 346 -5.66 16.87 8.30
CA ARG A 346 -6.07 17.74 9.40
C ARG A 346 -7.41 18.42 9.15
N ALA A 347 -7.62 18.94 7.93
CA ALA A 347 -8.89 19.54 7.52
C ALA A 347 -10.05 18.53 7.51
N ILE A 348 -9.78 17.29 7.10
CA ILE A 348 -10.78 16.20 7.11
C ILE A 348 -11.18 15.84 8.55
N VAL A 349 -10.22 15.81 9.48
CA VAL A 349 -10.50 15.60 10.92
C VAL A 349 -11.44 16.67 11.45
N ASP A 350 -11.22 17.95 11.14
CA ASP A 350 -12.11 19.03 11.59
C ASP A 350 -13.51 18.95 10.96
N TYR A 351 -13.57 18.65 9.67
CA TYR A 351 -14.84 18.49 8.96
C TYR A 351 -15.68 17.36 9.56
N ASP A 352 -15.07 16.20 9.80
CA ASP A 352 -15.77 15.04 10.36
C ASP A 352 -16.17 15.24 11.82
N GLU A 353 -15.36 15.94 12.63
CA GLU A 353 -15.73 16.27 14.00
C GLU A 353 -16.95 17.21 14.02
N ALA A 354 -16.97 18.22 13.15
CA ALA A 354 -18.13 19.11 13.01
C ALA A 354 -19.39 18.33 12.57
N LEU A 355 -19.24 17.39 11.63
CA LEU A 355 -20.33 16.53 11.18
C LEU A 355 -20.83 15.59 12.30
N ALA A 356 -19.92 15.04 13.11
CA ALA A 356 -20.25 14.18 14.24
C ALA A 356 -21.15 14.84 15.28
N LEU A 357 -21.05 16.18 15.45
CA LEU A 357 -21.92 16.94 16.35
C LEU A 357 -23.35 17.14 15.81
N THR A 358 -23.61 16.74 14.57
CA THR A 358 -24.93 16.88 13.90
C THR A 358 -25.67 15.57 13.70
N ILE A 359 -25.02 14.43 13.99
CA ILE A 359 -25.60 13.09 13.94
C ILE A 359 -26.23 12.80 15.29
#